data_AF-A0A8J2LUM3-F1
#
_entry.id   AF-A0A8J2LUM3-F1
#
_cell.length_a   1.000
_cell.length_b   1.000
_cell.length_c   1.000
_cell.angle_alpha   90.00
_cell.angle_beta   90.00
_cell.angle_gamma   90.00
#
_symmetry.space_group_name_H-M   'P 1'
#
loop_
_entity.id
_entity.type
_entity.pdbx_description
1 polymer ?
#
loop_
_entity_poly.entity_id
_entity_poly.type
_entity_poly.pdbx_seq_one_letter_code
_entity_poly.pdbx_strand_id
1 'polypeptide(L)'
;VIVTPQPQCPKYDTTLYDACSSLSKRWIKWDHSTPNPFSKSDLDEFSATQVQGFLQSILGSETPLPQDKVQIMEEVYGFNSYRNAEIKFRWLRICIQSRLKDQLPIALQFVTDVGRMKFIRPIYRDLYNWEEARAEAIETFKRNRPYMMIYIWKIDTNNNAGQFVVANANSK
;
A
#
# COMPACT_ATOMS: atom_id res chain seq x y z
N VAL A 1 14.81 19.37 -30.76
CA VAL A 1 14.14 18.81 -29.56
C VAL A 1 13.68 19.99 -28.72
N ILE A 2 12.37 20.21 -28.61
CA ILE A 2 11.82 21.30 -27.80
C ILE A 2 11.87 20.81 -26.36
N VAL A 3 12.80 21.33 -25.56
CA VAL A 3 12.85 21.05 -24.12
C VAL A 3 11.77 21.91 -23.47
N THR A 4 10.60 21.32 -23.20
CA THR A 4 9.59 21.98 -22.37
C THR A 4 10.17 22.15 -20.97
N PRO A 5 10.28 23.38 -20.45
CA PRO A 5 10.76 23.61 -19.10
C PRO A 5 9.79 22.97 -18.12
N GLN A 6 10.31 22.23 -17.13
CA GLN A 6 9.45 21.68 -16.09
C GLN A 6 8.80 22.83 -15.30
N PRO A 7 7.49 22.76 -15.03
CA PRO A 7 6.82 23.77 -14.23
C PRO A 7 7.48 23.85 -12.86
N GLN A 8 7.77 25.07 -12.38
CA GLN A 8 8.31 25.26 -11.04
C GLN A 8 7.27 24.81 -10.02
N CYS A 9 7.64 23.85 -9.17
CA CYS A 9 6.77 23.41 -8.08
C CYS A 9 6.53 24.60 -7.12
N PRO A 10 5.27 24.95 -6.81
CA PRO A 10 4.98 25.98 -5.83
C PRO A 10 5.47 25.54 -4.44
N LYS A 11 5.80 26.53 -3.60
CA LYS A 11 6.21 26.28 -2.22
C LYS A 11 4.96 25.98 -1.39
N TYR A 12 4.82 24.73 -0.95
CA TYR A 12 3.74 24.30 -0.07
C TYR A 12 4.17 24.44 1.39
N ASP A 13 3.20 24.68 2.28
CA ASP A 13 3.39 24.51 3.71
C ASP A 13 3.54 23.01 4.02
N THR A 14 4.65 22.63 4.68
CA THR A 14 5.00 21.24 4.99
C THR A 14 4.74 20.86 6.44
N THR A 15 4.23 21.76 7.28
CA THR A 15 4.04 21.53 8.73
C THR A 15 3.36 20.19 9.05
N LEU A 16 2.22 19.90 8.41
CA LEU A 16 1.48 18.64 8.61
C LEU A 16 2.21 17.41 8.06
N TYR A 17 2.99 17.59 6.99
CA TYR A 17 3.78 16.53 6.38
C TYR A 17 5.01 16.18 7.22
N ASP A 18 5.63 17.18 7.85
CA ASP A 18 6.84 17.03 8.65
C ASP A 18 6.59 16.16 9.90
N ALA A 19 5.42 16.30 10.53
CA ALA A 19 5.00 15.42 11.62
C ALA A 19 4.89 13.95 11.17
N CYS A 20 4.23 13.70 10.02
CA CYS A 20 4.07 12.35 9.47
C CYS A 20 5.42 11.72 9.07
N SER A 21 6.28 12.53 8.44
CA SER A 21 7.61 12.15 7.99
C SER A 21 8.56 11.87 9.17
N SER A 22 8.41 12.61 10.27
CA SER A 22 9.16 12.36 11.51
C SER A 22 8.81 10.99 12.10
N LEU A 23 7.51 10.67 12.22
CA LEU A 23 7.06 9.39 12.74
C LEU A 23 7.48 8.22 11.82
N SER A 24 7.34 8.35 10.50
CA SER A 24 7.78 7.30 9.57
C SER A 24 9.28 7.05 9.66
N LYS A 25 10.12 8.10 9.75
CA LYS A 25 11.56 7.97 9.93
C LYS A 25 11.92 7.29 11.25
N ARG A 26 11.20 7.59 12.33
CA ARG A 26 11.38 6.89 13.62
C ARG A 26 11.12 5.39 13.45
N TRP A 27 10.04 4.99 12.80
CA TRP A 27 9.72 3.58 12.54
C TRP A 27 10.74 2.86 11.65
N ILE A 28 11.22 3.54 10.59
CA ILE A 28 12.23 2.98 9.68
C ILE A 28 13.56 2.79 10.43
N LYS A 29 14.00 3.80 11.19
CA LYS A 29 15.29 3.81 11.90
C LYS A 29 15.31 2.91 13.14
N TRP A 30 14.18 2.76 13.83
CA TRP A 30 14.09 1.98 15.06
C TRP A 30 14.45 0.52 14.81
N ASP A 31 15.21 -0.07 15.73
CA ASP A 31 15.55 -1.49 15.66
C ASP A 31 14.66 -2.30 16.60
N HIS A 32 13.99 -3.32 16.03
CA HIS A 32 13.09 -4.26 16.71
C HIS A 32 13.75 -5.04 17.86
N SER A 33 15.09 -5.09 17.93
CA SER A 33 15.86 -5.66 19.03
C SER A 33 15.71 -4.88 20.34
N THR A 34 15.29 -3.61 20.27
CA THR A 34 15.14 -2.72 21.42
C THR A 34 13.67 -2.63 21.87
N PRO A 35 13.39 -2.27 23.13
CA PRO A 35 12.02 -2.12 23.60
C PRO A 35 11.23 -1.16 22.71
N ASN A 36 9.98 -1.53 22.42
CA ASN A 36 9.09 -0.73 21.57
C ASN A 36 8.85 0.68 22.19
N PRO A 37 9.28 1.77 21.51
CA PRO A 37 9.09 3.14 22.00
C PRO A 37 7.76 3.75 21.54
N PHE A 38 6.94 3.01 20.78
CA PHE A 38 5.72 3.51 20.14
C PHE A 38 4.47 3.09 20.92
N SER A 39 3.47 3.97 20.91
CA SER A 39 2.20 3.77 21.58
C SER A 39 1.06 4.33 20.74
N LYS A 40 -0.19 3.93 21.05
CA LYS A 40 -1.39 4.42 20.36
C LYS A 40 -1.48 5.95 20.31
N SER A 41 -0.96 6.62 21.33
CA SER A 41 -0.98 8.08 21.44
C SER A 41 -0.17 8.80 20.35
N ASP A 42 0.76 8.11 19.67
CA ASP A 42 1.48 8.69 18.53
C ASP A 42 0.54 9.12 17.38
N LEU A 43 -0.66 8.53 17.30
CA LEU A 43 -1.65 8.82 16.26
C LEU A 43 -2.82 9.69 16.75
N ASP A 44 -2.91 10.03 18.03
CA ASP A 44 -4.05 10.78 18.59
C ASP A 44 -4.11 12.21 18.02
N GLU A 45 -2.95 12.80 17.73
CA GLU A 45 -2.85 14.13 17.10
C GLU A 45 -3.02 14.08 15.57
N PHE A 46 -3.08 12.88 14.98
CA PHE A 46 -3.08 12.71 13.53
C PHE A 46 -4.51 12.62 13.00
N SER A 47 -4.82 13.49 12.04
CA SER A 47 -6.01 13.33 11.20
C SER A 47 -5.92 12.09 10.30
N ALA A 48 -7.05 11.60 9.80
CA ALA A 48 -7.09 10.46 8.88
C ALA A 48 -6.22 10.65 7.62
N THR A 49 -6.02 11.88 7.16
CA THR A 49 -5.14 12.20 6.03
C THR A 49 -3.67 12.14 6.42
N GLN A 50 -3.32 12.56 7.64
CA GLN A 50 -1.97 12.43 8.18
C GLN A 50 -1.59 10.96 8.39
N VAL A 51 -2.52 10.13 8.91
CA VAL A 51 -2.30 8.68 9.00
C VAL A 51 -2.05 8.06 7.61
N GLN A 52 -2.81 8.48 6.59
CA GLN A 52 -2.54 8.06 5.21
C GLN A 52 -1.16 8.53 4.72
N GLY A 53 -0.76 9.76 5.04
CA GLY A 53 0.55 10.32 4.71
C GLY A 53 1.69 9.55 5.35
N PHE A 54 1.58 9.25 6.65
CA PHE A 54 2.50 8.42 7.42
C PHE A 54 2.69 7.03 6.77
N LEU A 55 1.59 6.31 6.51
CA LEU A 55 1.66 5.00 5.87
C LEU A 55 2.20 5.10 4.44
N GLN A 56 1.90 6.17 3.71
CA GLN A 56 2.43 6.42 2.38
C GLN A 56 3.93 6.68 2.39
N SER A 57 4.44 7.38 3.40
CA SER A 57 5.88 7.61 3.60
C SER A 57 6.62 6.31 3.92
N ILE A 58 6.01 5.42 4.71
CA ILE A 58 6.57 4.07 4.94
C ILE A 58 6.56 3.26 3.64
N LEU A 59 5.46 3.25 2.90
CA LEU A 59 5.36 2.51 1.63
C LEU A 59 6.32 3.04 0.54
N GLY A 60 6.78 4.29 0.69
CA GLY A 60 7.75 4.93 -0.19
C GLY A 60 9.21 4.71 0.22
N SER A 61 9.51 4.00 1.30
CA SER A 61 10.89 3.70 1.67
C SER A 61 11.53 2.73 0.68
N GLU A 62 12.84 2.87 0.45
CA GLU A 62 13.59 2.01 -0.47
C GLU A 62 13.56 0.54 -0.04
N THR A 63 13.55 0.30 1.27
CA THR A 63 13.49 -1.03 1.87
C THR A 63 12.12 -1.28 2.50
N PRO A 64 11.47 -2.41 2.19
CA PRO A 64 10.29 -2.86 2.94
C PRO A 64 10.62 -3.06 4.41
N LEU A 65 9.66 -2.81 5.30
CA LEU A 65 9.83 -3.07 6.72
C LEU A 65 9.95 -4.58 6.98
N PRO A 66 10.81 -5.04 7.92
CA PRO A 66 10.82 -6.42 8.38
C PRO A 66 9.46 -6.86 8.95
N GLN A 67 9.17 -8.15 8.86
CA GLN A 67 7.91 -8.74 9.33
C GLN A 67 7.62 -8.42 10.81
N ASP A 68 8.64 -8.55 11.66
CA ASP A 68 8.54 -8.28 13.09
C ASP A 68 8.10 -6.85 13.38
N LYS A 69 8.65 -5.86 12.65
CA LYS A 69 8.25 -4.45 12.81
C LYS A 69 6.80 -4.22 12.39
N VAL A 70 6.34 -4.88 11.32
CA VAL A 70 4.96 -4.78 10.86
C VAL A 70 4.00 -5.42 11.85
N GLN A 71 4.35 -6.57 12.43
CA GLN A 71 3.55 -7.18 13.50
C GLN A 71 3.42 -6.26 14.72
N ILE A 72 4.53 -5.68 15.19
CA ILE A 72 4.51 -4.72 16.30
C ILE A 72 3.68 -3.48 15.94
N MET A 73 3.76 -3.00 14.70
CA MET A 73 2.95 -1.87 14.25
C MET A 73 1.44 -2.18 14.29
N GLU A 74 1.05 -3.41 13.95
CA GLU A 74 -0.34 -3.86 14.10
C GLU A 74 -0.76 -3.96 15.56
N GLU A 75 0.09 -4.47 16.44
CA GLU A 75 -0.20 -4.56 17.88
C GLU A 75 -0.39 -3.18 18.52
N VAL A 76 0.46 -2.22 18.12
CA VAL A 76 0.40 -0.85 18.63
C VAL A 76 -0.81 -0.12 18.06
N TYR A 77 -1.00 -0.08 16.73
CA TYR A 77 -1.98 0.82 16.11
C TYR A 77 -3.30 0.13 15.67
N GLY A 78 -3.31 -1.19 15.49
CA GLY A 78 -4.51 -1.96 15.15
C GLY A 78 -5.11 -1.60 13.79
N PHE A 79 -4.28 -1.42 12.76
CA PHE A 79 -4.71 -0.93 11.44
C PHE A 79 -5.68 -1.87 10.72
N ASN A 80 -5.68 -3.18 11.03
CA ASN A 80 -6.67 -4.10 10.45
C ASN A 80 -8.12 -3.78 10.84
N SER A 81 -8.31 -3.17 12.02
CA SER A 81 -9.62 -2.79 12.53
C SER A 81 -10.19 -1.51 11.91
N TYR A 82 -9.38 -0.75 11.17
CA TYR A 82 -9.80 0.52 10.59
C TYR A 82 -10.87 0.33 9.52
N ARG A 83 -11.96 1.08 9.63
CA ARG A 83 -13.04 1.14 8.62
C ARG A 83 -12.68 1.98 7.39
N ASN A 84 -11.69 2.87 7.50
CA ASN A 84 -11.29 3.73 6.40
C ASN A 84 -10.50 2.93 5.35
N ALA A 85 -11.10 2.75 4.17
CA ALA A 85 -10.51 2.00 3.07
C ALA A 85 -9.17 2.57 2.57
N GLU A 86 -8.94 3.89 2.65
CA GLU A 86 -7.66 4.49 2.22
C GLU A 86 -6.51 4.17 3.16
N ILE A 87 -6.78 4.08 4.47
CA ILE A 87 -5.81 3.67 5.50
C ILE A 87 -5.58 2.17 5.36
N LYS A 88 -6.65 1.38 5.36
CA LYS A 88 -6.58 -0.08 5.24
C LYS A 88 -5.84 -0.53 3.97
N PHE A 89 -6.09 0.13 2.84
CA PHE A 89 -5.37 -0.12 1.60
C PHE A 89 -3.86 0.06 1.73
N ARG A 90 -3.40 1.19 2.29
CA ARG A 90 -1.96 1.46 2.44
C ARG A 90 -1.30 0.48 3.42
N TRP A 91 -2.00 0.18 4.50
CA TRP A 91 -1.58 -0.80 5.49
C TRP A 91 -1.39 -2.20 4.87
N LEU A 92 -2.40 -2.69 4.13
CA LEU A 92 -2.32 -3.99 3.47
C LEU A 92 -1.16 -4.05 2.47
N ARG A 93 -0.88 -2.97 1.74
CA ARG A 93 0.28 -2.92 0.84
C ARG A 93 1.62 -3.03 1.57
N ILE A 94 1.76 -2.41 2.73
CA ILE A 94 2.96 -2.57 3.58
C ILE A 94 3.08 -4.05 4.00
N CYS A 95 2.00 -4.67 4.47
CA CYS A 95 1.99 -6.07 4.87
C CYS A 95 2.40 -7.03 3.74
N ILE A 96 1.91 -6.78 2.52
CA ILE A 96 2.25 -7.57 1.33
C ILE A 96 3.72 -7.38 0.95
N GLN A 97 4.24 -6.15 0.97
CA GLN A 97 5.66 -5.89 0.67
C GLN A 97 6.59 -6.53 1.70
N SER A 98 6.17 -6.58 2.96
CA SER A 98 6.85 -7.28 4.05
C SER A 98 6.62 -8.80 4.04
N ARG A 99 5.81 -9.33 3.10
CA ARG A 99 5.51 -10.76 2.92
C ARG A 99 4.86 -11.41 4.15
N LEU A 100 3.99 -10.68 4.85
CA LEU A 100 3.32 -11.18 6.05
C LEU A 100 2.13 -12.07 5.66
N LYS A 101 2.28 -13.39 5.82
CA LYS A 101 1.27 -14.41 5.44
C LYS A 101 -0.05 -14.27 6.17
N ASP A 102 -0.02 -13.88 7.44
CA ASP A 102 -1.23 -13.73 8.25
C ASP A 102 -2.18 -12.66 7.70
N GLN A 103 -1.65 -11.71 6.93
CA GLN A 103 -2.40 -10.59 6.33
C GLN A 103 -2.89 -10.89 4.91
N LEU A 104 -2.41 -11.98 4.29
CA LEU A 104 -2.82 -12.40 2.94
C LEU A 104 -4.34 -12.60 2.80
N PRO A 105 -5.03 -13.37 3.68
CA PRO A 105 -6.48 -13.54 3.57
C PRO A 105 -7.24 -12.22 3.74
N ILE A 106 -6.74 -11.32 4.58
CA ILE A 106 -7.35 -10.00 4.81
C ILE A 106 -7.20 -9.12 3.55
N ALA A 107 -6.04 -9.19 2.88
CA ALA A 107 -5.81 -8.49 1.63
C ALA A 107 -6.70 -9.02 0.49
N LEU A 108 -6.87 -10.34 0.38
CA LEU A 108 -7.72 -10.97 -0.62
C LEU A 108 -9.20 -10.62 -0.39
N GLN A 109 -9.67 -10.67 0.86
CA GLN A 109 -11.02 -10.24 1.20
C GLN A 109 -11.24 -8.75 0.87
N PHE A 110 -10.25 -7.90 1.12
CA PHE A 110 -10.35 -6.47 0.83
C PHE A 110 -10.52 -6.19 -0.67
N VAL A 111 -9.80 -6.91 -1.55
CA VAL A 111 -9.97 -6.74 -3.01
C VAL A 111 -11.25 -7.34 -3.56
N THR A 112 -11.86 -8.30 -2.86
CA THR A 112 -13.19 -8.81 -3.22
C THR A 112 -14.30 -7.86 -2.77
N ASP A 113 -14.15 -7.23 -1.61
CA ASP A 113 -15.14 -6.31 -1.05
C ASP A 113 -15.14 -4.96 -1.77
N VAL A 114 -13.96 -4.48 -2.17
CA VAL A 114 -13.79 -3.12 -2.71
C VAL A 114 -13.60 -3.14 -4.22
N GLY A 115 -14.62 -2.78 -4.99
CA GLY A 115 -14.59 -2.76 -6.47
C GLY A 115 -13.80 -1.61 -7.12
N ARG A 116 -13.12 -0.74 -6.37
CA ARG A 116 -12.48 0.48 -6.91
C ARG A 116 -11.05 0.22 -7.39
N MET A 117 -10.77 0.59 -8.64
CA MET A 117 -9.49 0.31 -9.32
C MET A 117 -8.25 0.87 -8.65
N LYS A 118 -8.42 2.01 -7.97
CA LYS A 118 -7.37 2.63 -7.17
C LYS A 118 -6.76 1.66 -6.14
N PHE A 119 -7.55 0.71 -5.65
CA PHE A 119 -7.13 -0.23 -4.61
C PHE A 119 -6.80 -1.61 -5.16
N ILE A 120 -7.68 -2.14 -6.03
CA ILE A 120 -7.55 -3.49 -6.62
C ILE A 120 -6.23 -3.64 -7.37
N ARG A 121 -5.94 -2.73 -8.30
CA ARG A 121 -4.81 -2.89 -9.23
C ARG A 121 -3.45 -2.90 -8.52
N PRO A 122 -3.15 -1.97 -7.59
CA PRO A 122 -1.89 -2.02 -6.85
C PRO A 122 -1.76 -3.27 -5.97
N ILE A 123 -2.85 -3.71 -5.30
CA ILE A 123 -2.79 -4.90 -4.44
C ILE A 123 -2.52 -6.16 -5.26
N TYR A 124 -3.26 -6.41 -6.35
CA TYR A 124 -3.01 -7.59 -7.18
C TYR A 124 -1.60 -7.61 -7.79
N ARG A 125 -1.08 -6.44 -8.17
CA ARG A 125 0.31 -6.33 -8.64
C ARG A 125 1.32 -6.69 -7.56
N ASP A 126 1.12 -6.18 -6.34
CA ASP A 126 2.02 -6.46 -5.22
C ASP A 126 1.92 -7.95 -4.80
N LEU A 127 0.72 -8.54 -4.81
CA LEU A 127 0.50 -9.97 -4.58
C LEU A 127 1.12 -10.85 -5.67
N TYR A 128 1.05 -10.44 -6.93
CA TYR A 128 1.66 -11.17 -8.04
C TYR A 128 3.19 -11.20 -7.93
N ASN A 129 3.79 -10.11 -7.45
CA ASN A 129 5.23 -10.02 -7.23
C ASN A 129 5.70 -10.91 -6.06
N TRP A 130 4.80 -11.32 -5.18
CA TRP A 130 5.08 -12.27 -4.11
C TRP A 130 4.82 -13.71 -4.59
N GLU A 131 5.88 -14.48 -4.79
CA GLU A 131 5.80 -15.82 -5.40
C GLU A 131 4.85 -16.78 -4.69
N GLU A 132 4.84 -16.77 -3.36
CA GLU A 132 4.02 -17.68 -2.55
C GLU A 132 2.53 -17.33 -2.62
N ALA A 133 2.19 -16.04 -2.69
CA ALA A 133 0.80 -15.57 -2.77
C ALA A 133 0.27 -15.48 -4.21
N ARG A 134 1.16 -15.60 -5.21
CA ARG A 134 0.83 -15.40 -6.64
C ARG A 134 -0.29 -16.33 -7.10
N ALA A 135 -0.20 -17.61 -6.77
CA ALA A 135 -1.18 -18.60 -7.21
C ALA A 135 -2.58 -18.28 -6.65
N GLU A 136 -2.65 -18.00 -5.34
CA GLU A 136 -3.90 -17.67 -4.65
C GLU A 136 -4.52 -16.35 -5.16
N ALA A 137 -3.68 -15.35 -5.46
CA ALA A 137 -4.12 -14.09 -6.05
C ALA A 137 -4.73 -14.29 -7.44
N ILE A 138 -4.11 -15.13 -8.29
CA ILE A 138 -4.63 -15.45 -9.63
C ILE A 138 -5.96 -16.21 -9.53
N GLU A 139 -6.06 -17.19 -8.64
CA GLU A 139 -7.30 -17.95 -8.43
C GLU A 139 -8.43 -17.05 -7.92
N THR A 140 -8.14 -16.19 -6.96
CA THR A 140 -9.12 -15.23 -6.42
C THR A 140 -9.59 -14.27 -7.50
N PHE A 141 -8.68 -13.76 -8.34
CA PHE A 141 -9.02 -12.92 -9.48
C PHE A 141 -9.91 -13.66 -10.48
N LYS A 142 -9.57 -14.91 -10.83
CA LYS A 142 -10.36 -15.76 -11.73
C LYS A 142 -11.76 -16.06 -11.19
N ARG A 143 -11.91 -16.19 -9.87
CA ARG A 143 -13.19 -16.42 -9.20
C ARG A 143 -14.05 -15.16 -9.18
N ASN A 144 -13.44 -14.00 -8.92
CA ASN A 144 -14.17 -12.75 -8.76
C ASN A 144 -14.36 -11.98 -10.08
N ARG A 145 -13.66 -12.39 -11.15
CA ARG A 145 -13.86 -12.03 -12.56
C ARG A 145 -15.30 -11.58 -12.88
N PRO A 146 -16.32 -12.45 -12.82
CA PRO A 146 -17.67 -12.10 -13.30
C PRO A 146 -18.34 -10.95 -12.54
N TYR A 147 -17.93 -10.71 -11.29
CA TYR A 147 -18.47 -9.66 -10.41
C TYR A 147 -17.67 -8.35 -10.48
N MET A 148 -16.52 -8.39 -11.16
CA MET A 148 -15.62 -7.26 -11.34
C MET A 148 -16.08 -6.36 -12.50
N MET A 149 -16.16 -5.05 -12.23
CA MET A 149 -16.47 -4.01 -13.23
C MET A 149 -15.65 -4.15 -14.52
N ILE A 150 -16.27 -3.86 -15.66
CA ILE A 150 -15.73 -4.12 -17.01
C ILE A 150 -14.30 -3.59 -17.27
N TYR A 151 -13.90 -2.53 -16.58
CA TYR A 151 -12.59 -1.90 -16.77
C TYR A 151 -11.44 -2.66 -16.10
N ILE A 152 -11.72 -3.61 -15.21
CA ILE A 152 -10.73 -4.53 -14.63
C ILE A 152 -10.15 -5.44 -15.73
N TRP A 153 -10.98 -5.81 -16.70
CA TRP A 153 -10.62 -6.70 -17.82
C TRP A 153 -9.57 -6.15 -18.76
N LYS A 154 -9.52 -4.82 -18.92
CA LYS A 154 -8.55 -4.18 -19.80
C LYS A 154 -7.11 -4.34 -19.31
N ILE A 155 -6.91 -4.79 -18.07
CA ILE A 155 -5.59 -5.16 -17.55
C ILE A 155 -5.11 -6.50 -18.16
N ASP A 156 -6.01 -7.45 -18.44
CA ASP A 156 -5.67 -8.77 -19.02
C ASP A 156 -5.39 -8.71 -20.52
N THR A 157 -6.04 -7.82 -21.27
CA THR A 157 -6.03 -7.89 -22.75
C THR A 157 -4.78 -7.34 -23.44
N ASN A 158 -3.84 -6.74 -22.69
CA ASN A 158 -2.63 -6.16 -23.28
C ASN A 158 -1.39 -7.07 -23.23
N ASN A 159 -1.48 -8.27 -22.65
CA ASN A 159 -0.37 -9.21 -22.75
C ASN A 159 -0.87 -10.65 -22.55
N ASN A 160 -0.68 -11.50 -23.56
CA ASN A 160 -1.03 -12.92 -23.51
C ASN A 160 -0.08 -13.75 -22.63
N ALA A 161 0.44 -13.14 -21.57
CA ALA A 161 1.30 -13.72 -20.56
C ALA A 161 1.02 -12.92 -19.27
N GLY A 162 0.72 -13.61 -18.17
CA GLY A 162 0.33 -13.03 -16.88
C GLY A 162 1.33 -12.04 -16.29
N GLN A 163 1.49 -10.86 -16.87
CA GLN A 163 2.26 -9.76 -16.37
C GLN A 163 1.31 -8.62 -16.08
N PHE A 164 1.20 -8.25 -14.80
CA PHE A 164 0.57 -7.01 -14.37
C PHE A 164 1.45 -5.82 -14.76
N VAL A 165 1.52 -5.50 -16.05
CA VAL A 165 2.26 -4.33 -16.54
C VAL A 165 1.40 -3.08 -16.33
N VAL A 166 1.91 -2.15 -15.54
CA VAL A 166 1.37 -0.79 -15.48
C VAL A 166 1.78 -0.08 -16.76
N ALA A 167 0.90 -0.07 -17.75
CA ALA A 167 1.05 0.83 -18.89
C ALA A 167 1.06 2.27 -18.36
N ASN A 168 2.23 2.93 -18.46
CA ASN A 168 2.36 4.36 -18.28
C ASN A 168 1.47 5.05 -19.30
N ALA A 169 0.49 5.81 -18.82
CA ALA A 169 -0.29 6.72 -19.65
C ALA A 169 0.60 7.91 -20.01
N ASN A 170 1.47 7.76 -21.01
CA ASN A 170 2.10 8.84 -21.78
C ASN A 170 2.87 8.25 -22.97
N SER A 171 2.14 7.85 -24.02
CA SER A 171 2.66 7.93 -25.39
C SER A 171 1.49 8.19 -26.34
N LYS A 172 1.29 9.48 -26.65
CA LYS A 172 0.79 9.90 -27.95
C LYS A 172 1.97 10.51 -28.69
#